data_AF-A0A928GYN5-F1
#
_entry.id   AF-A0A928GYN5-F1
#
_cell.length_a   1.000
_cell.length_b   1.000
_cell.length_c   1.000
_cell.angle_alpha   90.00
_cell.angle_beta   90.00
_cell.angle_gamma   90.00
#
_symmetry.space_group_name_H-M   'P 1'
#
loop_
_entity.id
_entity.type
_entity.pdbx_description
1 polymer ?
#
loop_
_entity_poly.entity_id
_entity_poly.type
_entity_poly.pdbx_seq_one_letter_code
_entity_poly.pdbx_strand_id
1 'polypeptide(L)' 'MFYTYILRSISHPEQRYIGSTSDLRKRLAKHNAGEVPHTSKFKLADNFVKIF' A
#
# COMPACT_ATOMS: atom_id res chain seq x y z
N MET A 1 4.69 18.97 0.92
CA MET A 1 3.60 18.54 0.01
C MET A 1 3.15 17.15 0.44
N PHE A 2 1.85 16.87 0.48
CA PHE A 2 1.32 15.53 0.73
C PHE A 2 0.67 15.01 -0.56
N TYR A 3 0.89 13.74 -0.84
CA TYR A 3 0.29 13.01 -1.96
C TYR A 3 -0.75 12.06 -1.43
N THR A 4 -1.92 12.04 -2.05
CA THR A 4 -2.92 10.98 -1.87
C THR A 4 -2.66 9.91 -2.92
N TYR A 5 -2.73 8.64 -2.52
CA TYR A 5 -2.43 7.51 -3.38
C TYR A 5 -3.40 6.35 -3.15
N ILE A 6 -3.52 5.49 -4.16
CA ILE A 6 -4.25 4.22 -4.07
C ILE A 6 -3.28 3.06 -4.32
N LEU A 7 -3.29 2.09 -3.41
CA LEU A 7 -2.61 0.81 -3.58
C LEU A 7 -3.65 -0.27 -3.85
N ARG A 8 -3.37 -1.12 -4.83
CA ARG A 8 -4.17 -2.31 -5.14
C ARG A 8 -3.33 -3.54 -4.92
N SER A 9 -3.89 -4.53 -4.24
CA SER A 9 -3.24 -5.83 -4.10
C SER A 9 -3.32 -6.60 -5.43
N ILE A 10 -2.27 -7.34 -5.79
CA ILE A 10 -2.20 -8.15 -7.02
C ILE A 10 -3.05 -9.42 -6.87
N SER A 11 -2.95 -10.13 -5.75
CA SER A 11 -3.66 -11.39 -5.49
C SER A 11 -5.14 -11.17 -5.16
N HIS A 12 -5.51 -10.00 -4.64
CA HIS A 12 -6.89 -9.62 -4.32
C HIS A 12 -7.22 -8.25 -4.95
N PRO A 13 -7.49 -8.20 -6.26
CA PRO A 13 -7.65 -6.96 -7.00
C PRO A 13 -8.87 -6.12 -6.54
N GLU A 14 -9.79 -6.72 -5.79
CA GLU A 14 -10.95 -6.07 -5.18
C GLU A 14 -10.55 -5.18 -4.00
N GLN A 15 -9.42 -5.50 -3.35
CA GLN A 15 -8.90 -4.80 -2.19
C GLN A 15 -8.09 -3.58 -2.61
N ARG A 16 -8.59 -2.41 -2.20
CA ARG A 16 -7.97 -1.12 -2.47
C ARG A 16 -7.67 -0.42 -1.15
N TYR A 17 -6.47 0.12 -1.04
CA TYR A 17 -6.06 0.91 0.11
C TYR A 17 -5.81 2.35 -0.35
N ILE A 18 -6.49 3.30 0.30
CA ILE A 18 -6.32 4.72 0.05
C ILE A 18 -5.54 5.30 1.23
N GLY A 19 -4.50 6.07 0.93
CA GLY A 19 -3.71 6.72 1.96
C GLY A 19 -3.14 8.05 1.48
N SER A 20 -2.59 8.81 2.42
CA SER A 20 -1.81 10.00 2.12
C SER A 20 -0.41 9.90 2.75
N THR A 21 0.58 10.49 2.09
CA THR A 21 1.95 10.54 2.58
C THR A 21 2.72 11.69 1.94
N SER A 22 3.73 12.21 2.63
CA SER A 22 4.72 13.12 2.06
C SER A 22 5.81 12.39 1.26
N ASP A 23 5.94 11.06 1.42
CA ASP A 23 6.95 10.23 0.74
C ASP A 23 6.38 8.87 0.31
N LEU A 24 6.03 8.79 -0.97
CA LEU A 24 5.44 7.59 -1.58
C LEU A 24 6.39 6.39 -1.60
N ARG A 25 7.71 6.61 -1.74
CA ARG A 25 8.70 5.52 -1.80
C ARG A 25 8.83 4.85 -0.44
N LYS A 26 8.98 5.66 0.61
CA LYS A 26 9.07 5.17 1.99
C LYS A 26 7.78 4.46 2.41
N ARG A 27 6.61 4.98 1.99
CA ARG A 27 5.32 4.38 2.29
C ARG A 27 5.11 3.04 1.59
N LEU A 28 5.46 2.92 0.31
CA LEU A 28 5.39 1.67 -0.44
C LEU A 28 6.31 0.60 0.17
N ALA A 29 7.55 0.97 0.51
CA ALA A 29 8.49 0.07 1.18
C ALA A 29 7.94 -0.45 2.51
N LYS A 30 7.34 0.41 3.35
CA LYS A 30 6.70 0.01 4.61
C LYS A 30 5.50 -0.91 4.41
N HIS A 31 4.68 -0.68 3.38
CA HIS A 31 3.57 -1.58 3.04
C HIS A 31 4.09 -2.96 2.60
N ASN A 32 5.11 -3.00 1.74
CA ASN A 32 5.75 -4.25 1.32
C ASN A 32 6.47 -4.96 2.48
N ALA A 33 7.03 -4.21 3.45
CA ALA A 33 7.65 -4.73 4.68
C ALA A 33 6.62 -5.19 5.73
N GLY A 34 5.40 -4.64 5.73
CA GLY A 34 4.29 -5.10 6.57
C GLY A 34 4.16 -4.44 7.92
N GLU A 35 4.87 -3.33 8.06
CA GLU A 35 4.93 -2.50 9.26
C GLU A 35 3.70 -1.59 9.41
N VAL A 36 2.67 -1.77 8.56
CA VAL A 36 1.45 -0.97 8.60
C VAL A 36 0.30 -1.85 9.12
N PRO A 37 -0.11 -1.71 10.39
CA PRO A 37 -1.07 -2.60 11.06
C PRO A 37 -2.43 -2.67 10.34
N HIS A 38 -2.83 -1.61 9.63
CA HIS A 38 -4.07 -1.57 8.84
C HIS A 38 -4.03 -2.41 7.55
N THR A 39 -2.84 -2.79 7.07
CA THR A 39 -2.65 -3.68 5.91
C THR A 39 -2.03 -5.03 6.29
N SER A 40 -1.59 -5.21 7.54
CA SER A 40 -1.01 -6.46 8.04
C SER A 40 -2.00 -7.64 8.02
N LYS A 41 -3.31 -7.39 8.03
CA LYS A 41 -4.34 -8.46 7.87
C LYS A 41 -4.35 -9.08 6.46
N PHE A 42 -3.78 -8.42 5.46
CA PHE A 42 -3.78 -8.86 4.06
C PHE A 42 -2.39 -9.26 3.58
N LYS A 43 -1.43 -9.42 4.51
CA LYS A 43 -0.11 -9.92 4.18
C LYS A 43 -0.08 -11.43 4.24
N LEU A 44 -0.09 -12.04 3.06
CA LEU A 44 0.96 -13.00 2.71
C LEU A 44 1.19 -12.88 1.20
N ALA A 45 2.34 -12.29 0.84
CA ALA A 45 2.91 -12.24 -0.51
C ALA A 45 2.21 -11.39 -1.59
N ASP A 46 1.59 -10.26 -1.23
CA ASP A 46 0.94 -9.41 -2.23
C ASP A 46 1.73 -8.11 -2.50
N ASN A 47 2.36 -8.03 -3.67
CA ASN A 47 3.10 -6.84 -4.11
C ASN A 47 2.09 -5.76 -4.53
N PHE A 48 2.05 -4.60 -3.87
CA PHE A 48 1.14 -3.54 -4.29
C PHE A 48 1.68 -2.82 -5.53
N VAL A 49 0.88 -2.72 -6.59
CA VAL A 49 1.19 -1.87 -7.75
C VAL A 49 0.65 -0.47 -7.48
N LYS A 50 1.52 0.53 -7.60
CA LYS A 50 1.17 1.95 -7.48
C LYS A 50 0.21 2.32 -8.61
N ILE A 51 -0.98 2.83 -8.30
CA ILE A 51 -1.91 3.38 -9.27
C ILE A 51 -2.41 4.74 -8.76
N PHE A 52 -2.03 5.80 -9.50
CA PHE A 52 -2.26 7.24 -9.34
C PHE A 52 -1.77 7.88 -8.03
#